data_AF-A0A1H8Y8T8-F1
#
_entry.id   AF-A0A1H8Y8T8-F1
#
_cell.length_a   1.000
_cell.length_b   1.000
_cell.length_c   1.000
_cell.angle_alpha   90.00
_cell.angle_beta   90.00
_cell.angle_gamma   90.00
#
_symmetry.space_group_name_H-M   'P 1'
#
loop_
_entity.id
_entity.type
_entity.pdbx_description
1 polymer ?
#
loop_
_entity_poly.entity_id
_entity_poly.type
_entity_poly.pdbx_seq_one_letter_code
_entity_poly.pdbx_strand_id
1 'polypeptide(L)'
;TLSYRFGESVGTALREIIRSVRNAQAQARAARPPIAPAERRVVEFPQPIVSAAVLEEMDHVPALARRHGINLNTWFQDNTREAQPEKPKRERKPRKPKAAASVTEPVQSPAPRVLRPGSLDQLIAPVDPEVALAS
;
A
#
# COMPACT_ATOMS: atom_id res chain seq x y z
N THR A 1 18.68 -17.27 52.02
CA THR A 1 19.76 -18.12 51.47
C THR A 1 19.32 -19.00 50.30
N LEU A 2 18.06 -19.43 50.20
CA LEU A 2 17.56 -20.24 49.05
C LEU A 2 17.38 -19.44 47.74
N SER A 3 16.83 -18.23 47.82
CA SER A 3 16.60 -17.35 46.66
C SER A 3 17.89 -16.95 45.93
N TYR A 4 19.00 -16.79 46.67
CA TYR A 4 20.32 -16.50 46.10
C TYR A 4 20.84 -17.64 45.23
N ARG A 5 20.72 -18.89 45.72
CA ARG A 5 21.17 -20.09 44.99
C ARG A 5 20.31 -20.35 43.75
N PHE A 6 19.02 -20.06 43.84
CA PHE A 6 18.13 -20.08 42.68
C PHE A 6 18.51 -19.00 41.64
N GLY A 7 18.78 -17.77 42.07
CA GLY A 7 19.24 -16.71 41.17
C GLY A 7 20.58 -17.03 40.50
N GLU A 8 21.49 -17.67 41.25
CA GLU A 8 22.79 -18.11 40.75
C GLU A 8 22.66 -19.23 39.71
N SER A 9 21.82 -20.25 39.95
CA SER A 9 21.60 -21.34 38.98
C SER A 9 20.89 -20.88 37.71
N VAL A 10 19.87 -20.03 37.83
CA VAL A 10 19.19 -19.43 36.66
C VAL A 10 20.15 -18.52 35.90
N GLY A 11 20.93 -17.70 36.61
CA GLY A 11 21.88 -16.78 36.01
C GLY A 11 23.07 -17.46 35.32
N THR A 12 23.46 -18.66 35.76
CA THR A 12 24.49 -19.48 35.12
C THR A 12 23.93 -20.20 33.90
N ALA A 13 22.75 -20.83 34.01
CA ALA A 13 22.08 -21.47 32.88
C ALA A 13 21.81 -20.48 31.73
N LEU A 14 21.30 -19.28 32.04
CA LEU A 14 21.07 -18.25 31.02
C LEU A 14 22.37 -17.79 30.35
N ARG A 15 23.46 -17.64 31.13
CA ARG A 15 24.77 -17.30 30.59
C ARG A 15 25.33 -18.37 29.66
N GLU A 16 25.12 -19.64 29.98
CA GLU A 16 25.54 -20.74 29.11
C GLU A 16 24.73 -20.81 27.82
N ILE A 17 23.41 -20.56 27.88
CA ILE A 17 22.56 -20.50 26.69
C ILE A 17 23.00 -19.35 25.77
N ILE A 18 23.22 -18.15 26.32
CA ILE A 18 23.68 -17.01 25.52
C ILE A 18 25.06 -17.31 24.90
N ARG A 19 25.96 -17.92 25.67
CA ARG A 19 27.30 -18.29 25.20
C ARG A 19 27.23 -19.34 24.10
N SER A 20 26.38 -20.37 24.23
CA SER A 20 26.24 -21.43 23.24
C SER A 20 25.67 -20.89 21.92
N VAL A 21 24.65 -20.02 21.98
CA VAL A 21 24.08 -19.37 20.79
C VAL A 21 25.12 -18.51 20.08
N ARG A 22 25.89 -17.70 20.82
CA ARG A 22 26.94 -16.86 20.23
C ARG A 22 28.05 -17.70 19.59
N ASN A 23 28.44 -18.79 20.23
CA ASN A 23 29.44 -19.72 19.67
C ASN A 23 28.93 -20.41 18.41
N ALA A 24 27.68 -20.88 18.41
CA ALA A 24 27.04 -21.47 17.23
C ALA A 24 26.94 -20.47 16.08
N GLN A 25 26.60 -19.20 16.36
CA GLN A 25 26.60 -18.13 15.37
C GLN A 25 28.00 -17.84 14.81
N ALA A 26 29.01 -17.80 15.68
CA ALA A 26 30.40 -17.59 15.27
C ALA A 26 30.89 -18.75 14.39
N GLN A 27 30.57 -19.99 14.75
CA GLN A 27 30.86 -21.19 13.96
C GLN A 27 30.11 -21.17 12.61
N ALA A 28 28.83 -20.79 12.59
CA ALA A 28 28.07 -20.65 11.34
C ALA A 28 28.65 -19.57 10.41
N ARG A 29 29.22 -18.48 10.97
CA ARG A 29 29.91 -17.46 10.20
C ARG A 29 31.27 -17.93 9.69
N ALA A 30 32.01 -18.72 10.47
CA ALA A 30 33.30 -19.29 10.07
C ALA A 30 33.14 -20.42 9.03
N ALA A 31 32.06 -21.21 9.13
CA ALA A 31 31.70 -22.27 8.19
C ALA A 31 31.00 -21.76 6.93
N ARG A 32 30.61 -20.47 6.88
CA ARG A 32 30.09 -19.85 5.66
C ARG A 32 31.23 -19.84 4.63
N PRO A 33 31.11 -20.58 3.52
CA PRO A 33 32.12 -20.51 2.47
C PRO A 33 32.24 -19.05 2.03
N PRO A 34 33.44 -18.58 1.63
CA PRO A 34 33.56 -17.27 1.02
C PRO A 34 32.59 -17.25 -0.15
N ILE A 35 31.57 -16.41 -0.03
CA ILE A 35 30.68 -16.14 -1.16
C ILE A 35 31.61 -15.50 -2.17
N ALA A 36 31.98 -16.25 -3.21
CA ALA A 36 32.53 -15.67 -4.43
C ALA A 36 31.67 -14.45 -4.71
N PRO A 37 32.26 -13.24 -4.88
CA PRO A 37 31.48 -12.02 -4.98
C PRO A 37 30.41 -12.30 -6.03
N ALA A 38 29.15 -12.39 -5.58
CA ALA A 38 28.05 -12.52 -6.52
C ALA A 38 28.29 -11.36 -7.47
N GLU A 39 28.50 -11.66 -8.76
CA GLU A 39 28.59 -10.63 -9.78
C GLU A 39 27.39 -9.74 -9.51
N ARG A 40 27.66 -8.57 -8.92
CA ARG A 40 26.62 -7.62 -8.63
C ARG A 40 26.15 -7.28 -10.02
N ARG A 41 24.99 -7.81 -10.41
CA ARG A 41 24.29 -7.34 -11.58
C ARG A 41 24.15 -5.85 -11.34
N VAL A 42 25.03 -5.08 -11.96
CA VAL A 42 24.92 -3.63 -11.99
C VAL A 42 23.69 -3.43 -12.85
N VAL A 43 22.55 -3.31 -12.19
CA VAL A 43 21.33 -2.87 -12.84
C VAL A 43 21.60 -1.40 -13.10
N GLU A 44 22.09 -1.10 -14.29
CA GLU A 44 22.22 0.27 -14.76
C GLU A 44 20.80 0.82 -14.85
N PHE A 45 20.48 1.73 -13.94
CA PHE A 45 19.23 2.44 -14.01
C PHE A 45 19.27 3.34 -15.26
N PRO A 46 18.16 3.42 -16.00
CA PRO A 46 18.08 4.34 -17.13
C PRO A 46 18.39 5.75 -16.64
N GLN A 47 19.14 6.48 -17.46
CA GLN A 47 19.48 7.86 -17.13
C GLN A 47 18.19 8.69 -17.03
N PRO A 48 18.10 9.59 -16.05
CA PRO A 48 16.93 10.44 -15.90
C PRO A 48 16.76 11.30 -17.15
N ILE A 49 15.51 11.37 -17.63
CA ILE A 49 15.14 12.13 -18.84
C ILE A 49 15.41 13.63 -18.66
N VAL A 50 15.37 14.10 -17.41
CA VAL A 50 15.59 15.49 -17.02
C VAL A 50 16.71 15.59 -16.00
N SER A 51 17.46 16.69 -16.05
CA SER A 51 18.50 16.97 -15.04
C SER A 51 17.87 17.20 -13.65
N ALA A 52 18.67 17.00 -12.60
CA ALA A 52 18.22 17.22 -11.22
C ALA A 52 17.73 18.66 -10.99
N ALA A 53 18.41 19.65 -11.58
CA ALA A 53 18.00 21.06 -11.48
C ALA A 53 16.64 21.33 -12.13
N VAL A 54 16.37 20.71 -13.29
CA VAL A 54 15.06 20.81 -13.95
C VAL A 54 13.99 20.11 -13.13
N LEU A 55 14.29 18.96 -12.51
CA LEU A 55 13.34 18.27 -11.64
C LEU A 55 12.95 19.12 -10.42
N GLU A 56 13.94 19.77 -9.79
CA GLU A 56 13.71 20.65 -8.64
C GLU A 56 12.81 21.84 -9.01
N GLU A 57 13.03 22.46 -10.18
CA GLU A 57 12.14 23.51 -10.70
C GLU A 57 10.72 22.98 -11.00
N MET A 58 10.64 21.76 -11.54
CA MET A 58 9.37 21.09 -11.84
C MET A 58 8.56 20.79 -10.57
N ASP A 59 9.19 20.50 -9.44
CA ASP A 59 8.50 20.11 -8.22
C ASP A 59 7.73 21.28 -7.56
N HIS A 60 8.12 22.52 -7.83
CA HIS A 60 7.47 23.70 -7.23
C HIS A 60 6.10 24.03 -7.84
N VAL A 61 5.89 23.70 -9.11
CA VAL A 61 4.67 24.04 -9.83
C VAL A 61 3.97 22.75 -10.27
N PRO A 62 2.67 22.55 -10.05
CA PRO A 62 1.96 21.39 -10.57
C PRO A 62 2.09 21.28 -12.09
N ALA A 63 2.16 20.05 -12.60
CA ALA A 63 2.29 19.79 -14.04
C ALA A 63 1.16 20.45 -14.86
N LEU A 64 -0.04 20.53 -14.29
CA LEU A 64 -1.20 21.17 -14.90
C LEU A 64 -0.97 22.67 -15.17
N ALA A 65 -0.40 23.39 -14.19
CA ALA A 65 -0.04 24.80 -14.36
C ALA A 65 1.12 24.97 -15.35
N ARG A 66 2.15 24.11 -15.29
CA ARG A 66 3.31 24.17 -16.20
C ARG A 66 2.94 23.87 -17.66
N ARG A 67 2.14 22.83 -17.93
CA ARG A 67 1.84 22.39 -19.30
C ARG A 67 0.73 23.19 -19.97
N HIS A 68 -0.28 23.61 -19.21
CA HIS A 68 -1.47 24.24 -19.77
C HIS A 68 -1.55 25.74 -19.47
N GLY A 69 -0.57 26.30 -18.76
CA GLY A 69 -0.55 27.72 -18.39
C GLY A 69 -1.72 28.13 -17.48
N ILE A 70 -2.28 27.17 -16.74
CA ILE A 70 -3.47 27.39 -15.92
C ILE A 70 -3.10 28.17 -14.67
N ASN A 71 -3.83 29.24 -14.40
CA ASN A 71 -3.75 29.93 -13.13
C ASN A 71 -4.38 29.06 -12.03
N LEU A 72 -3.57 28.63 -11.06
CA LEU A 72 -4.01 27.72 -9.99
C LEU A 72 -5.07 28.34 -9.10
N ASN A 73 -5.02 29.66 -8.89
CA ASN A 73 -5.97 30.34 -8.02
C ASN A 73 -7.37 30.32 -8.65
N THR A 74 -7.48 30.63 -9.95
CA THR A 74 -8.76 30.55 -10.66
C THR A 74 -9.25 29.10 -10.74
N TRP A 75 -8.36 28.15 -11.07
CA TRP A 75 -8.70 26.73 -11.13
C TRP A 75 -9.25 26.23 -9.78
N PHE A 76 -8.61 26.61 -8.67
CA PHE A 76 -9.06 26.23 -7.33
C PHE A 76 -10.45 26.80 -7.03
N GLN A 77 -10.70 28.08 -7.33
CA GLN A 77 -12.01 28.71 -7.08
C GLN A 77 -13.15 28.08 -7.89
N ASP A 78 -12.84 27.58 -9.08
CA ASP A 78 -13.85 26.96 -9.95
C ASP A 78 -14.11 25.50 -9.60
N ASN A 79 -13.11 24.78 -9.08
CA ASN A 79 -13.21 23.33 -8.82
C ASN A 79 -13.45 22.98 -7.35
N THR A 80 -13.17 23.90 -6.42
CA THR A 80 -13.28 23.64 -4.97
C THR A 80 -14.55 24.22 -4.36
N ARG A 81 -15.50 24.68 -5.18
CA ARG A 81 -16.80 25.14 -4.67
C ARG A 81 -17.44 23.99 -3.92
N GLU A 82 -17.77 24.24 -2.66
CA GLU A 82 -18.45 23.26 -1.82
C GLU A 82 -19.64 22.71 -2.59
N ALA A 83 -19.67 21.39 -2.74
CA ALA A 83 -20.80 20.71 -3.34
C ALA A 83 -22.03 21.06 -2.51
N GLN A 84 -22.79 22.04 -2.99
CA GLN A 84 -24.09 22.39 -2.41
C GLN A 84 -24.86 21.08 -2.30
N PRO A 85 -25.42 20.74 -1.13
CA PRO A 85 -26.22 19.54 -1.01
C PRO A 85 -27.37 19.66 -2.01
N GLU A 86 -27.24 18.95 -3.14
CA GLU A 86 -28.12 19.03 -4.30
C GLU A 86 -29.58 18.66 -3.95
N LYS A 87 -29.82 18.17 -2.74
CA LYS A 87 -31.11 17.71 -2.28
C LYS A 87 -31.40 18.35 -0.92
N PRO A 88 -32.41 19.23 -0.81
CA PRO A 88 -32.92 19.61 0.50
C PRO A 88 -33.30 18.32 1.25
N LYS A 89 -32.83 18.20 2.49
CA LYS A 89 -33.06 17.05 3.36
C LYS A 89 -34.56 16.86 3.51
N ARG A 90 -35.14 15.98 2.69
CA ARG A 90 -36.59 15.74 2.62
C ARG A 90 -37.08 15.40 4.03
N GLU A 91 -37.92 16.25 4.61
CA GLU A 91 -38.48 16.01 5.93
C GLU A 91 -39.22 14.67 5.93
N ARG A 92 -38.64 13.69 6.61
CA ARG A 92 -39.25 12.37 6.77
C ARG A 92 -40.40 12.53 7.76
N LYS A 93 -41.63 12.59 7.27
CA LYS A 93 -42.82 12.47 8.12
C LYS A 93 -42.70 11.18 8.95
N PRO A 94 -42.98 11.21 10.27
CA PRO A 94 -42.94 10.00 11.08
C PRO A 94 -44.00 9.00 10.58
N ARG A 95 -43.55 7.82 10.16
CA ARG A 95 -44.45 6.70 9.81
C ARG A 95 -45.11 6.21 11.10
N LYS A 96 -46.44 6.20 11.14
CA LYS A 96 -47.20 5.51 12.19
C LYS A 96 -46.78 4.02 12.22
N PRO A 97 -46.62 3.41 13.40
CA PRO A 97 -46.26 2.00 13.48
C PRO A 97 -47.43 1.15 12.96
N LYS A 98 -47.18 0.38 11.90
CA LYS A 98 -48.13 -0.62 11.41
C LYS A 98 -47.83 -1.93 12.13
N ALA A 99 -48.82 -2.37 12.91
CA ALA A 99 -48.84 -3.68 13.56
C ALA A 99 -48.59 -4.81 12.53
N ALA A 100 -47.95 -5.86 13.04
CA ALA A 100 -47.45 -7.02 12.31
C ALA A 100 -48.50 -7.69 11.43
N ALA A 101 -48.10 -8.07 10.22
CA ALA A 101 -48.24 -9.41 9.62
C ALA A 101 -48.25 -9.31 8.09
N SER A 102 -47.22 -9.89 7.47
CA SER A 102 -47.31 -10.98 6.48
C SER A 102 -46.13 -10.92 5.51
N VAL A 103 -45.55 -12.10 5.34
CA VAL A 103 -44.42 -12.45 4.50
C VAL A 103 -44.74 -12.16 3.04
N THR A 104 -43.91 -11.36 2.37
CA THR A 104 -43.73 -11.44 0.91
C THR A 104 -42.28 -11.06 0.57
N GLU A 105 -41.68 -11.97 -0.19
CA GLU A 105 -40.32 -12.14 -0.71
C GLU A 105 -39.34 -10.95 -0.76
N PRO A 106 -38.03 -11.20 -0.57
CA PRO A 106 -37.01 -10.17 -0.72
C PRO A 106 -36.81 -9.83 -2.20
N VAL A 107 -37.24 -8.63 -2.58
CA VAL A 107 -36.79 -7.95 -3.80
C VAL A 107 -35.26 -7.82 -3.72
N GLN A 108 -34.56 -8.62 -4.52
CA GLN A 108 -33.11 -8.59 -4.67
C GLN A 108 -32.68 -7.18 -5.08
N SER A 109 -31.99 -6.48 -4.18
CA SER A 109 -31.16 -5.34 -4.56
C SER A 109 -30.02 -5.86 -5.44
N PRO A 110 -29.67 -5.20 -6.57
CA PRO A 110 -28.53 -5.65 -7.36
C PRO A 110 -27.29 -5.56 -6.48
N ALA A 111 -26.60 -6.70 -6.32
CA ALA A 111 -25.40 -6.81 -5.51
C ALA A 111 -24.38 -5.75 -5.91
N PRO A 112 -23.63 -5.16 -4.94
CA PRO A 112 -22.52 -4.29 -5.28
C PRO A 112 -21.58 -5.07 -6.19
N ARG A 113 -21.31 -4.54 -7.39
CA ARG A 113 -20.31 -5.11 -8.30
C ARG A 113 -18.96 -5.00 -7.58
N VAL A 114 -18.57 -6.06 -6.91
CA VAL A 114 -17.21 -6.21 -6.37
C VAL A 114 -16.30 -6.29 -7.58
N LEU A 115 -15.70 -5.16 -7.95
CA LEU A 115 -14.63 -5.13 -8.94
C LEU A 115 -13.46 -5.90 -8.33
N ARG A 116 -13.37 -7.20 -8.64
CA ARG A 116 -12.18 -7.98 -8.34
C ARG A 116 -11.17 -7.70 -9.44
N PRO A 117 -9.98 -7.16 -9.13
CA PRO A 117 -8.91 -7.17 -10.10
C PRO A 117 -8.64 -8.61 -10.53
N GLY A 118 -8.33 -8.81 -11.81
CA GLY A 118 -7.96 -10.13 -12.37
C GLY A 118 -6.71 -10.70 -11.70
N SER A 119 -6.31 -11.92 -12.10
CA SER A 119 -5.10 -12.53 -11.54
C SER A 119 -3.87 -11.66 -11.82
N LEU A 120 -2.91 -11.68 -10.89
CA LEU A 120 -1.68 -10.87 -10.99
C LEU A 120 -0.91 -11.18 -12.28
N ASP A 121 -0.93 -12.44 -12.72
CA ASP A 121 -0.29 -12.89 -13.96
C ASP A 121 -0.86 -12.17 -15.21
N GLN A 122 -2.14 -11.79 -15.19
CA GLN A 122 -2.77 -11.03 -16.30
C GLN A 122 -2.40 -9.54 -16.28
N LEU A 123 -1.97 -9.01 -15.13
CA LEU A 123 -1.57 -7.62 -14.97
C LEU A 123 -0.08 -7.40 -15.27
N ILE A 124 0.74 -8.43 -15.09
CA ILE A 124 2.20 -8.38 -15.27
C ILE A 124 2.61 -8.91 -16.65
N ALA A 125 1.73 -9.63 -17.35
CA ALA A 125 2.01 -10.09 -18.71
C ALA A 125 2.34 -8.90 -19.63
N PRO A 126 3.37 -9.01 -20.49
CA PRO A 126 3.66 -8.01 -21.50
C PRO A 126 2.40 -7.79 -22.35
N VAL A 127 2.01 -6.53 -22.54
CA VAL A 127 0.91 -6.19 -23.43
C VAL A 127 1.37 -6.45 -24.86
N ASP A 128 0.92 -7.55 -25.46
CA ASP A 128 1.10 -7.81 -26.88
C ASP A 128 0.22 -6.83 -27.68
N PRO A 129 0.80 -5.89 -28.45
CA PRO A 129 0.04 -4.84 -29.14
C PRO A 129 -0.84 -5.36 -30.28
N GLU A 130 -0.66 -6.60 -30.72
CA GLU A 130 -1.37 -7.22 -31.83
C GLU A 130 -2.85 -7.53 -31.51
N VAL A 131 -3.20 -7.75 -30.23
CA VAL A 131 -4.57 -8.12 -29.83
C VAL A 131 -5.46 -6.88 -29.61
N ALA A 132 -4.88 -5.71 -29.34
CA ALA A 132 -5.62 -4.49 -29.04
C ALA A 132 -6.27 -3.82 -30.28
N LEU A 133 -5.89 -4.23 -31.49
CA LEU A 133 -6.44 -3.69 -32.75
C LEU A 133 -7.64 -4.48 -33.30
N ALA A 134 -8.05 -5.57 -32.64
CA ALA A 134 -9.08 -6.49 -33.12
C ALA A 134 -10.41 -6.40 -32.34
N SER A 135 -10.70 -5.29 -31.63
CA SER A 135 -11.98 -5.08 -30.92
C SER A 135 -12.53 -3.68 -31.12
#